data_AF-U9TY54-F1
#
_entry.id   AF-U9TY54-F1
#
_cell.length_a   1.000
_cell.length_b   1.000
_cell.length_c   1.000
_cell.angle_alpha   90.00
_cell.angle_beta   90.00
_cell.angle_gamma   90.00
#
_symmetry.space_group_name_H-M   'P 1'
#
loop_
_entity.id
_entity.type
_entity.pdbx_description
1 polymer ?
#
loop_
_entity_poly.entity_id
_entity_poly.type
_entity_poly.pdbx_seq_one_letter_code
_entity_poly.pdbx_strand_id
1 'polypeptide(L)'
;MYQDFELRYTYTGNSPNDVWQKVGVLQEHRGVDLFGISHPQIHTFIQTQLIPRCPPDEWHFINKMQALWNYHLRKFTLASIKWNEFFIEWYNETKTVVEITTSLKKLYPPNYIIKEREMRAWRTMLNHAGCTNITPYTRDVSPYEFWTRSGDPSCDREILHFLYTLEFLHPFPGQYRNDGDIFWNCFHQALEANKKGYDGKRRILSIIAEKFSYNILMEKLKIAQGTIFEAKKYARINGPGCVVIEKPIRKVKRITSEQKQQFDSFFQDKAHVIMSSYKTDAKTGQPVVYLKNTKNLLWEKFKENFPNGIKRITFYTQLIGRQYIYREDLGGLCFTCSTYGYETFEEIINLIKEKINDVELQDIFSQRCHFLKCYLKKEYEEHLVVTGHGITSHDPCINHCLLYAFGFKNNLGLSYHEEIQEYQNRILYYLAHQTRKTYLNAQFNAALLDLNEDSALLVVDYKMKILPKTARETKQEFFGKKGWALHTVLLYTKPKESFEINIQAIDHWSTDARQDAWFSACSLHSVIENLDIKPKWISIISDN
;
A
#
# COMPACT_ATOMS: atom_id res chain seq x y z
N MET A 1 -53.50 -7.41 -59.83
CA MET A 1 -54.10 -8.47 -60.64
C MET A 1 -52.99 -9.34 -61.18
N TYR A 2 -53.02 -10.62 -60.82
CA TYR A 2 -52.04 -11.61 -61.27
C TYR A 2 -52.63 -12.36 -62.46
N GLN A 3 -51.79 -12.62 -63.46
CA GLN A 3 -52.10 -13.50 -64.59
C GLN A 3 -50.87 -14.38 -64.79
N ASP A 4 -51.08 -15.69 -64.93
CA ASP A 4 -50.01 -16.69 -65.02
C ASP A 4 -49.00 -16.61 -63.85
N PHE A 5 -49.52 -16.39 -62.64
CA PHE A 5 -48.73 -16.24 -61.40
C PHE A 5 -47.76 -15.04 -61.39
N GLU A 6 -47.83 -14.15 -62.38
CA GLU A 6 -47.07 -12.90 -62.43
C GLU A 6 -47.97 -11.70 -62.17
N LEU A 7 -47.46 -10.72 -61.41
CA LEU A 7 -48.17 -9.47 -61.15
C LEU A 7 -48.19 -8.63 -62.42
N ARG A 8 -49.34 -8.55 -63.10
CA ARG A 8 -49.47 -7.80 -64.36
C ARG A 8 -49.96 -6.38 -64.18
N TYR A 9 -50.91 -6.16 -63.26
CA TYR A 9 -51.51 -4.84 -63.05
C TYR A 9 -51.66 -4.52 -61.56
N THR A 10 -51.37 -3.27 -61.18
CA THR A 10 -51.61 -2.77 -59.82
C THR A 10 -52.57 -1.59 -59.92
N TYR A 11 -53.69 -1.67 -59.20
CA TYR A 11 -54.70 -0.62 -59.16
C TYR A 11 -54.68 0.03 -57.79
N THR A 12 -54.61 1.36 -57.75
CA THR A 12 -54.63 2.17 -56.53
C THR A 12 -55.78 3.18 -56.56
N GLY A 13 -56.38 3.46 -55.41
CA GLY A 13 -57.54 4.32 -55.28
C GLY A 13 -57.79 4.68 -53.82
N ASN A 14 -58.63 5.69 -53.58
CA ASN A 14 -58.89 6.22 -52.25
C ASN A 14 -59.98 5.43 -51.52
N SER A 15 -60.75 4.63 -52.24
CA SER A 15 -61.74 3.71 -51.68
C SER A 15 -61.68 2.33 -52.35
N PRO A 16 -62.17 1.26 -51.68
CA PRO A 16 -62.29 -0.06 -52.29
C PRO A 16 -63.16 -0.05 -53.56
N ASN A 17 -64.16 0.84 -53.63
CA ASN A 17 -64.98 1.01 -54.83
C ASN A 17 -64.18 1.69 -55.96
N ASP A 18 -63.37 2.69 -55.66
CA ASP A 18 -62.53 3.38 -56.64
C ASP A 18 -61.49 2.43 -57.24
N VAL A 19 -60.91 1.57 -56.40
CA VAL A 19 -59.97 0.53 -56.84
C VAL A 19 -60.70 -0.46 -57.73
N TRP A 20 -61.89 -0.93 -57.33
CA TRP A 20 -62.65 -1.93 -58.10
C TRP A 20 -63.14 -1.41 -59.46
N GLN A 21 -63.60 -0.15 -59.52
CA GLN A 21 -64.00 0.49 -60.77
C GLN A 21 -62.86 0.52 -61.79
N LYS A 22 -61.62 0.75 -61.34
CA LYS A 22 -60.44 0.77 -62.23
C LYS A 22 -60.05 -0.61 -62.78
N VAL A 23 -60.48 -1.70 -62.13
CA VAL A 23 -60.22 -3.07 -62.61
C VAL A 23 -61.04 -3.38 -63.86
N GLY A 24 -62.25 -2.81 -63.99
CA GLY A 24 -63.08 -2.92 -65.20
C GLY A 24 -63.81 -4.26 -65.40
N VAL A 25 -63.77 -5.16 -64.42
CA VAL A 25 -64.40 -6.49 -64.47
C VAL A 25 -65.44 -6.61 -63.34
N LEU A 26 -66.53 -7.37 -63.54
CA LEU A 26 -67.62 -7.60 -62.55
C LEU A 26 -68.12 -6.29 -61.89
N GLN A 27 -68.45 -5.30 -62.72
CA GLN A 27 -68.85 -3.95 -62.29
C GLN A 27 -70.24 -3.90 -61.63
N GLU A 28 -70.99 -5.00 -61.69
CA GLU A 28 -72.29 -5.17 -61.01
C GLU A 28 -72.17 -5.33 -59.48
N HIS A 29 -70.97 -5.64 -58.97
CA HIS A 29 -70.70 -5.74 -57.54
C HIS A 29 -69.93 -4.52 -57.02
N ARG A 30 -70.28 -4.04 -55.82
CA ARG A 30 -69.55 -2.94 -55.18
C ARG A 30 -68.23 -3.48 -54.62
N GLY A 31 -67.15 -2.73 -54.82
CA GLY A 31 -65.83 -3.08 -54.29
C GLY A 31 -65.86 -3.34 -52.77
N VAL A 32 -66.60 -2.55 -52.00
CA VAL A 32 -66.74 -2.75 -50.54
C VAL A 32 -67.29 -4.12 -50.14
N ASP A 33 -68.11 -4.74 -50.98
CA ASP A 33 -68.68 -6.07 -50.74
C ASP A 33 -67.70 -7.16 -51.16
N LEU A 34 -67.02 -7.00 -52.30
CA LEU A 34 -66.03 -7.96 -52.81
C LEU A 34 -64.75 -8.02 -51.96
N PHE A 35 -64.32 -6.87 -51.43
CA PHE A 35 -63.21 -6.80 -50.48
C PHE A 35 -63.62 -7.19 -49.05
N GLY A 36 -64.88 -7.61 -48.83
CA GLY A 36 -65.38 -8.13 -47.54
C GLY A 36 -65.53 -7.08 -46.44
N ILE A 37 -65.39 -5.79 -46.75
CA ILE A 37 -65.35 -4.70 -45.77
C ILE A 37 -66.75 -4.44 -45.17
N SER A 38 -67.81 -4.72 -45.92
CA SER A 38 -69.19 -4.64 -45.45
C SER A 38 -69.60 -5.78 -44.51
N HIS A 39 -68.75 -6.80 -44.30
CA HIS A 39 -69.07 -7.92 -43.42
C HIS A 39 -69.07 -7.51 -41.94
N PRO A 40 -70.13 -7.80 -41.15
CA PRO A 40 -70.27 -7.33 -39.77
C PRO A 40 -69.10 -7.71 -38.83
N GLN A 41 -68.51 -8.89 -39.03
CA GLN A 41 -67.34 -9.32 -38.27
C GLN A 41 -66.07 -8.53 -38.63
N ILE A 42 -65.89 -8.18 -39.91
CA ILE A 42 -64.77 -7.34 -40.35
C ILE A 42 -64.98 -5.91 -39.85
N HIS A 43 -66.21 -5.40 -39.85
CA HIS A 43 -66.52 -4.09 -39.27
C HIS A 43 -66.21 -4.03 -37.76
N THR A 44 -66.56 -5.08 -37.01
CA THR A 44 -66.21 -5.21 -35.58
C THR A 44 -64.69 -5.35 -35.39
N PHE A 45 -64.00 -6.09 -36.25
CA PHE A 45 -62.55 -6.24 -36.20
C PHE A 45 -61.82 -4.92 -36.53
N ILE A 46 -62.27 -4.19 -37.54
CA ILE A 46 -61.76 -2.85 -37.88
C ILE A 46 -61.99 -1.89 -36.71
N GLN A 47 -63.16 -1.91 -36.07
CA GLN A 47 -63.43 -1.09 -34.88
C GLN A 47 -62.57 -1.45 -33.67
N THR A 48 -62.19 -2.71 -33.49
CA THR A 48 -61.28 -3.13 -32.39
C THR A 48 -59.80 -2.89 -32.72
N GLN A 49 -59.42 -2.82 -34.00
CA GLN A 49 -58.07 -2.49 -34.49
C GLN A 49 -57.84 -0.97 -34.62
N LEU A 50 -58.90 -0.18 -34.81
CA LEU A 50 -58.82 1.28 -34.86
C LEU A 50 -58.42 1.79 -33.47
N ILE A 51 -57.20 2.32 -33.38
CA ILE A 51 -56.73 2.96 -32.16
C ILE A 51 -57.66 4.15 -31.88
N PRO A 52 -58.36 4.19 -30.72
CA PRO A 52 -59.27 5.27 -30.41
C PRO A 52 -58.51 6.60 -30.44
N ARG A 53 -59.11 7.63 -31.03
CA ARG A 53 -58.62 9.00 -31.03
C ARG A 53 -59.74 9.92 -30.56
N CYS A 54 -59.38 10.95 -29.81
CA CYS A 54 -60.34 11.92 -29.28
C CYS A 54 -59.66 13.29 -29.30
N PRO A 55 -59.86 14.10 -30.35
CA PRO A 55 -59.26 15.42 -30.42
C PRO A 55 -59.78 16.34 -29.30
N PRO A 56 -59.08 17.45 -28.98
CA PRO A 56 -59.37 18.29 -27.82
C PRO A 56 -60.80 18.83 -27.74
N ASP A 57 -61.43 19.13 -28.88
CA ASP A 57 -62.83 19.55 -28.99
C ASP A 57 -63.82 18.47 -28.53
N GLU A 58 -63.44 17.19 -28.58
CA GLU A 58 -64.28 16.06 -28.18
C GLU A 58 -64.01 15.55 -26.76
N TRP A 59 -63.10 16.16 -26.00
CA TRP A 59 -62.74 15.70 -24.65
C TRP A 59 -63.91 15.68 -23.66
N HIS A 60 -64.93 16.51 -23.88
CA HIS A 60 -66.15 16.54 -23.09
C HIS A 60 -67.03 15.29 -23.26
N PHE A 61 -66.82 14.49 -24.31
CA PHE A 61 -67.46 13.20 -24.48
C PHE A 61 -66.74 12.11 -23.69
N ILE A 62 -67.13 11.92 -22.43
CA ILE A 62 -66.47 11.00 -21.50
C ILE A 62 -66.30 9.58 -22.05
N ASN A 63 -67.24 9.07 -22.85
CA ASN A 63 -67.17 7.74 -23.44
C ASN A 63 -65.98 7.57 -24.41
N LYS A 64 -65.66 8.61 -25.20
CA LYS A 64 -64.51 8.60 -26.12
C LYS A 64 -63.18 8.64 -25.35
N MET A 65 -63.11 9.49 -24.32
CA MET A 65 -61.95 9.56 -23.43
C MET A 65 -61.76 8.29 -22.60
N GLN A 66 -62.84 7.65 -22.16
CA GLN A 66 -62.82 6.36 -21.46
C GLN A 66 -62.29 5.24 -22.36
N ALA A 67 -62.64 5.24 -23.65
CA ALA A 67 -62.11 4.28 -24.63
C ALA A 67 -60.58 4.45 -24.80
N LEU A 68 -60.10 5.69 -24.92
CA LEU A 68 -58.67 6.03 -24.92
C LEU A 68 -57.96 5.55 -23.65
N TRP A 69 -58.52 5.80 -22.47
CA TRP A 69 -57.94 5.37 -21.21
C TRP A 69 -57.88 3.84 -21.09
N ASN A 70 -58.95 3.14 -21.46
CA ASN A 70 -59.02 1.69 -21.45
C ASN A 70 -57.94 1.06 -22.33
N TYR A 71 -57.63 1.69 -23.47
CA TYR A 71 -56.64 1.23 -24.43
C TYR A 71 -55.20 1.57 -23.99
N HIS A 72 -54.93 2.81 -23.59
CA HIS A 72 -53.56 3.30 -23.36
C HIS A 72 -53.08 3.31 -21.91
N LEU A 73 -53.94 3.62 -20.93
CA LEU A 73 -53.51 3.89 -19.55
C LEU A 73 -53.91 2.82 -18.53
N ARG A 74 -55.07 2.18 -18.69
CA ARG A 74 -55.68 1.28 -17.67
C ARG A 74 -54.74 0.23 -17.09
N LYS A 75 -53.80 -0.31 -17.89
CA LYS A 75 -52.85 -1.35 -17.46
C LYS A 75 -51.56 -0.80 -16.83
N PHE A 76 -51.35 0.51 -16.87
CA PHE A 76 -50.07 1.15 -16.51
C PHE A 76 -50.18 2.17 -15.37
N THR A 77 -51.39 2.60 -15.01
CA THR A 77 -51.65 3.54 -13.91
C THR A 77 -52.30 2.84 -12.71
N LEU A 78 -52.35 3.52 -11.56
CA LEU A 78 -53.13 3.08 -10.40
C LEU A 78 -54.61 2.99 -10.74
N ALA A 79 -55.32 1.98 -10.24
CA ALA A 79 -56.76 1.82 -10.47
C ALA A 79 -57.59 2.99 -9.90
N SER A 80 -57.08 3.67 -8.87
CA SER A 80 -57.71 4.81 -8.19
C SER A 80 -57.38 6.18 -8.79
N ILE A 81 -56.62 6.23 -9.89
CA ILE A 81 -56.21 7.50 -10.47
C ILE A 81 -57.39 8.25 -11.10
N LYS A 82 -57.50 9.53 -10.78
CA LYS A 82 -58.50 10.42 -11.36
C LYS A 82 -58.03 11.02 -12.69
N TRP A 83 -57.74 10.16 -13.66
CA TRP A 83 -57.14 10.55 -14.94
C TRP A 83 -58.00 11.52 -15.76
N ASN A 84 -59.32 11.44 -15.63
CA ASN A 84 -60.27 12.27 -16.38
C ASN A 84 -60.30 13.72 -15.88
N GLU A 85 -60.08 13.95 -14.58
CA GLU A 85 -60.01 15.30 -13.98
C GLU A 85 -58.95 16.15 -14.69
N PHE A 86 -57.79 15.57 -15.02
CA PHE A 86 -56.73 16.28 -15.74
C PHE A 86 -57.18 16.84 -17.11
N PHE A 87 -57.86 16.04 -17.92
CA PHE A 87 -58.33 16.49 -19.24
C PHE A 87 -59.47 17.49 -19.13
N ILE A 88 -60.37 17.31 -18.15
CA ILE A 88 -61.48 18.23 -17.89
C ILE A 88 -60.96 19.59 -17.40
N GLU A 89 -60.02 19.60 -16.46
CA GLU A 89 -59.37 20.82 -15.97
C GLU A 89 -58.69 21.56 -17.13
N TRP A 90 -57.88 20.84 -17.92
CA TRP A 90 -57.15 21.47 -19.02
C TRP A 90 -58.06 21.93 -20.17
N TYR A 91 -59.17 21.23 -20.44
CA TYR A 91 -60.18 21.65 -21.42
C TYR A 91 -60.84 22.97 -21.03
N ASN A 92 -61.13 23.16 -19.74
CA ASN A 92 -61.79 24.35 -19.20
C ASN A 92 -60.84 25.55 -18.99
N GLU A 93 -59.53 25.34 -19.05
CA GLU A 93 -58.54 26.39 -18.94
C GLU A 93 -58.35 27.14 -20.28
N THR A 94 -58.07 28.45 -20.20
CA THR A 94 -57.78 29.29 -21.38
C THR A 94 -56.43 28.98 -22.01
N LYS A 95 -55.48 28.43 -21.25
CA LYS A 95 -54.15 28.07 -21.75
C LYS A 95 -54.20 26.80 -22.61
N THR A 96 -53.58 26.87 -23.79
CA THR A 96 -53.42 25.74 -24.70
C THR A 96 -52.26 24.84 -24.30
N VAL A 97 -51.25 25.39 -23.64
CA VAL A 97 -50.01 24.71 -23.24
C VAL A 97 -50.05 24.31 -21.76
N VAL A 98 -49.53 23.13 -21.45
CA VAL A 98 -49.35 22.63 -20.07
C VAL A 98 -47.98 21.97 -19.89
N GLU A 99 -47.41 22.10 -18.69
CA GLU A 99 -46.25 21.30 -18.29
C GLU A 99 -46.76 19.99 -17.66
N ILE A 100 -46.47 18.87 -18.31
CA ILE A 100 -47.10 17.59 -18.01
C ILE A 100 -46.60 16.97 -16.70
N THR A 101 -45.32 17.10 -16.36
CA THR A 101 -44.74 16.38 -15.21
C THR A 101 -45.32 16.86 -13.88
N THR A 102 -45.44 18.17 -13.67
CA THR A 102 -46.05 18.74 -12.47
C THR A 102 -47.57 18.56 -12.47
N SER A 103 -48.21 18.66 -13.63
CA SER A 103 -49.67 18.53 -13.73
C SER A 103 -50.12 17.11 -13.42
N LEU A 104 -49.43 16.10 -13.96
CA LEU A 104 -49.71 14.71 -13.63
C LEU A 104 -49.41 14.40 -12.16
N LYS A 105 -48.31 14.91 -11.58
CA LYS A 105 -47.97 14.69 -10.15
C LYS A 105 -49.11 15.06 -9.19
N LYS A 106 -49.95 16.04 -9.53
CA LYS A 106 -51.12 16.42 -8.71
C LYS A 106 -52.18 15.31 -8.61
N LEU A 107 -52.25 14.42 -9.60
CA LEU A 107 -53.20 13.30 -9.65
C LEU A 107 -52.78 12.11 -8.78
N TYR A 108 -51.52 12.08 -8.35
CA TYR A 108 -50.95 10.98 -7.60
C TYR A 108 -50.78 11.35 -6.11
N PRO A 109 -50.72 10.35 -5.21
CA PRO A 109 -50.43 10.59 -3.80
C PRO A 109 -49.12 11.35 -3.58
N PRO A 110 -48.99 12.12 -2.48
CA PRO A 110 -47.74 12.79 -2.12
C PRO A 110 -46.59 11.79 -2.09
N ASN A 111 -45.44 12.17 -2.68
CA ASN A 111 -44.23 11.35 -2.82
C ASN A 111 -44.31 10.16 -3.78
N TYR A 112 -45.40 10.00 -4.55
CA TYR A 112 -45.45 8.98 -5.60
C TYR A 112 -44.47 9.29 -6.74
N ILE A 113 -43.66 8.30 -7.12
CA ILE A 113 -42.71 8.40 -8.24
C ILE A 113 -43.33 7.73 -9.47
N ILE A 114 -43.77 8.55 -10.43
CA ILE A 114 -44.29 8.07 -11.72
C ILE A 114 -43.15 7.40 -12.49
N LYS A 115 -43.32 6.12 -12.84
CA LYS A 115 -42.30 5.32 -13.53
C LYS A 115 -42.25 5.69 -15.02
N GLU A 116 -41.10 5.51 -15.65
CA GLU A 116 -40.94 5.82 -17.10
C GLU A 116 -41.93 5.05 -17.99
N ARG A 117 -42.28 3.81 -17.65
CA ARG A 117 -43.30 3.03 -18.38
C ARG A 117 -44.68 3.67 -18.32
N GLU A 118 -45.03 4.25 -17.18
CA GLU A 118 -46.30 4.95 -16.96
C GLU A 118 -46.30 6.30 -17.70
N MET A 119 -45.20 7.07 -17.61
CA MET A 119 -45.02 8.29 -18.41
C MET A 119 -45.12 8.04 -19.92
N ARG A 120 -44.56 6.94 -20.44
CA ARG A 120 -44.72 6.56 -21.86
C ARG A 120 -46.18 6.29 -22.23
N ALA A 121 -46.94 5.65 -21.33
CA ALA A 121 -48.36 5.41 -21.55
C ALA A 121 -49.14 6.75 -21.59
N TRP A 122 -48.83 7.69 -20.69
CA TRP A 122 -49.38 9.06 -20.70
C TRP A 122 -49.07 9.82 -21.98
N ARG A 123 -47.81 9.85 -22.43
CA ARG A 123 -47.41 10.47 -23.71
C ARG A 123 -48.18 9.87 -24.90
N THR A 124 -48.38 8.55 -24.89
CA THR A 124 -49.12 7.86 -25.96
C THR A 124 -50.59 8.26 -25.95
N MET A 125 -51.22 8.33 -24.76
CA MET A 125 -52.59 8.80 -24.64
C MET A 125 -52.74 10.26 -25.07
N LEU A 126 -51.83 11.15 -24.66
CA LEU A 126 -51.84 12.56 -25.05
C LEU A 126 -51.79 12.72 -26.58
N ASN A 127 -50.91 11.98 -27.26
CA ASN A 127 -50.84 11.99 -28.72
C ASN A 127 -52.17 11.56 -29.37
N HIS A 128 -52.83 10.51 -28.84
CA HIS A 128 -54.12 10.04 -29.38
C HIS A 128 -55.31 10.91 -28.93
N ALA A 129 -55.13 11.70 -27.88
CA ALA A 129 -56.03 12.76 -27.46
C ALA A 129 -55.85 14.06 -28.29
N GLY A 130 -54.98 14.05 -29.31
CA GLY A 130 -54.73 15.18 -30.20
C GLY A 130 -53.77 16.24 -29.63
N CYS A 131 -53.04 15.94 -28.56
CA CYS A 131 -51.99 16.82 -28.05
C CYS A 131 -50.67 16.62 -28.78
N THR A 132 -49.85 17.68 -28.82
CA THR A 132 -48.51 17.64 -29.42
C THR A 132 -47.46 18.08 -28.40
N ASN A 133 -46.33 17.36 -28.34
CA ASN A 133 -45.16 17.80 -27.56
C ASN A 133 -44.46 18.96 -28.29
N ILE A 134 -44.25 20.05 -27.57
CA ILE A 134 -43.64 21.30 -28.07
C ILE A 134 -42.43 21.73 -27.24
N THR A 135 -41.86 20.80 -26.48
CA THR A 135 -40.68 21.05 -25.62
C THR A 135 -39.49 21.50 -26.47
N PRO A 136 -38.85 22.64 -26.18
CA PRO A 136 -37.79 23.21 -27.03
C PRO A 136 -36.41 22.56 -26.82
N TYR A 137 -36.28 21.67 -25.84
CA TYR A 137 -35.02 21.00 -25.48
C TYR A 137 -35.19 19.48 -25.42
N THR A 138 -34.06 18.76 -25.47
CA THR A 138 -34.05 17.30 -25.37
C THR A 138 -34.22 16.83 -23.92
N ARG A 139 -34.63 15.58 -23.73
CA ARG A 139 -34.80 14.96 -22.40
C ARG A 139 -33.51 14.86 -21.58
N ASP A 140 -32.34 14.95 -22.24
CA ASP A 140 -31.04 14.99 -21.56
C ASP A 140 -30.83 16.32 -20.81
N VAL A 141 -31.50 17.38 -21.25
CA VAL A 141 -31.44 18.71 -20.63
C VAL A 141 -32.37 18.78 -19.42
N SER A 142 -33.60 18.27 -19.54
CA SER A 142 -34.58 18.32 -18.45
C SER A 142 -35.70 17.29 -18.59
N PRO A 143 -36.24 16.79 -17.45
CA PRO A 143 -37.39 15.89 -17.43
C PRO A 143 -38.75 16.58 -17.60
N TYR A 144 -38.80 17.93 -17.61
CA TYR A 144 -40.04 18.68 -17.74
C TYR A 144 -40.46 18.78 -19.22
N GLU A 145 -41.71 18.44 -19.52
CA GLU A 145 -42.23 18.37 -20.89
C GLU A 145 -43.43 19.29 -21.07
N PHE A 146 -43.41 20.08 -22.13
CA PHE A 146 -44.48 20.98 -22.51
C PHE A 146 -45.30 20.39 -23.66
N TRP A 147 -46.61 20.35 -23.47
CA TRP A 147 -47.56 19.81 -24.43
C TRP A 147 -48.65 20.83 -24.70
N THR A 148 -49.10 20.90 -25.96
CA THR A 148 -50.23 21.74 -26.37
C THR A 148 -51.42 20.91 -26.81
N ARG A 149 -52.62 21.42 -26.54
CA ARG A 149 -53.90 20.94 -27.09
C ARG A 149 -54.37 21.76 -28.30
N SER A 150 -53.56 22.68 -28.81
CA SER A 150 -53.90 23.43 -30.02
C SER A 150 -53.90 22.51 -31.24
N GLY A 151 -54.90 22.67 -32.12
CA GLY A 151 -54.95 21.99 -33.41
C GLY A 151 -53.80 22.39 -34.34
N ASP A 152 -53.27 23.61 -34.19
CA ASP A 152 -52.03 24.06 -34.81
C ASP A 152 -50.98 24.37 -33.71
N PRO A 153 -49.96 23.50 -33.53
CA PRO A 153 -48.94 23.66 -32.49
C PRO A 153 -47.84 24.64 -32.88
N SER A 154 -47.83 25.20 -34.10
CA SER A 154 -46.71 25.99 -34.64
C SER A 154 -46.46 27.25 -33.81
N CYS A 155 -47.52 28.01 -33.53
CA CYS A 155 -47.44 29.24 -32.73
C CYS A 155 -46.93 28.96 -31.30
N ASP A 156 -47.52 27.98 -30.61
CA ASP A 156 -47.11 27.61 -29.25
C ASP A 156 -45.65 27.14 -29.19
N ARG A 157 -45.20 26.41 -30.23
CA ARG A 157 -43.82 25.93 -30.35
C ARG A 157 -42.85 27.08 -30.56
N GLU A 158 -43.15 28.01 -31.46
CA GLU A 158 -42.32 29.19 -31.71
C GLU A 158 -42.22 30.08 -30.47
N ILE A 159 -43.33 30.31 -29.77
CA ILE A 159 -43.36 31.07 -28.52
C ILE A 159 -42.48 30.40 -27.45
N LEU A 160 -42.63 29.09 -27.21
CA LEU A 160 -41.79 28.39 -26.22
C LEU A 160 -40.32 28.36 -26.62
N HIS A 161 -40.02 28.18 -27.90
CA HIS A 161 -38.65 28.21 -28.40
C HIS A 161 -38.02 29.60 -28.25
N PHE A 162 -38.78 30.66 -28.52
CA PHE A 162 -38.37 32.05 -28.31
C PHE A 162 -38.09 32.33 -26.83
N LEU A 163 -39.01 31.96 -25.93
CA LEU A 163 -38.81 32.11 -24.48
C LEU A 163 -37.62 31.32 -23.97
N TYR A 164 -37.35 30.13 -24.53
CA TYR A 164 -36.18 29.33 -24.19
C TYR A 164 -34.87 29.96 -24.69
N THR A 165 -34.85 30.43 -25.94
CA THR A 165 -33.66 31.06 -26.56
C THR A 165 -33.28 32.36 -25.85
N LEU A 166 -34.28 33.11 -25.37
CA LEU A 166 -34.07 34.32 -24.57
C LEU A 166 -33.90 34.06 -23.06
N GLU A 167 -33.74 32.80 -22.65
CA GLU A 167 -33.55 32.38 -21.26
C GLU A 167 -34.69 32.71 -20.29
N PHE A 168 -35.85 33.17 -20.77
CA PHE A 168 -37.05 33.36 -19.94
C PHE A 168 -37.71 32.04 -19.52
N LEU A 169 -37.53 30.98 -20.30
CA LEU A 169 -38.01 29.64 -19.98
C LEU A 169 -36.84 28.76 -19.54
N HIS A 170 -36.73 28.52 -18.24
CA HIS A 170 -35.72 27.63 -17.70
C HIS A 170 -36.18 26.17 -17.66
N PRO A 171 -35.30 25.20 -18.00
CA PRO A 171 -35.62 23.78 -17.94
C PRO A 171 -35.92 23.24 -16.52
N PHE A 172 -35.71 24.02 -15.46
CA PHE A 172 -35.93 23.63 -14.06
C PHE A 172 -36.78 24.68 -13.32
N PRO A 173 -38.12 24.60 -13.39
CA PRO A 173 -39.00 25.54 -12.71
C PRO A 173 -38.88 25.41 -11.18
N GLY A 174 -38.57 26.53 -10.50
CA GLY A 174 -38.48 26.61 -9.03
C GLY A 174 -37.09 26.93 -8.45
N GLN A 175 -36.05 27.06 -9.28
CA GLN A 175 -34.75 27.58 -8.81
C GLN A 175 -34.76 29.11 -8.55
N TYR A 176 -35.78 29.81 -9.06
CA TYR A 176 -35.95 31.25 -8.94
C TYR A 176 -37.24 31.60 -8.16
N ARG A 177 -37.26 31.35 -6.85
CA ARG A 177 -38.07 32.16 -5.92
C ARG A 177 -37.11 33.04 -5.13
N ASN A 178 -36.90 34.25 -5.66
CA ASN A 178 -36.46 35.54 -5.09
C ASN A 178 -35.49 35.67 -3.89
N ASP A 179 -34.95 34.59 -3.31
CA ASP A 179 -33.81 34.60 -2.37
C ASP A 179 -32.61 33.78 -2.89
N GLY A 180 -32.76 33.08 -4.02
CA GLY A 180 -31.65 32.55 -4.83
C GLY A 180 -31.43 33.51 -5.99
N ASP A 181 -30.41 34.36 -5.94
CA ASP A 181 -29.22 33.96 -6.69
C ASP A 181 -27.90 34.53 -6.18
N ILE A 182 -27.84 35.05 -4.95
CA ILE A 182 -26.52 35.42 -4.38
C ILE A 182 -25.65 34.16 -4.21
N PHE A 183 -26.25 33.05 -3.79
CA PHE A 183 -25.55 31.79 -3.57
C PHE A 183 -24.98 31.21 -4.87
N TRP A 184 -25.82 30.98 -5.88
CA TRP A 184 -25.37 30.38 -7.13
C TRP A 184 -24.54 31.35 -7.96
N ASN A 185 -24.79 32.66 -7.93
CA ASN A 185 -23.87 33.63 -8.54
C ASN A 185 -22.50 33.62 -7.86
N CYS A 186 -22.44 33.60 -6.53
CA CYS A 186 -21.16 33.46 -5.83
C CYS A 186 -20.47 32.13 -6.16
N PHE A 187 -21.24 31.05 -6.36
CA PHE A 187 -20.70 29.75 -6.73
C PHE A 187 -20.20 29.71 -8.18
N HIS A 188 -20.93 30.32 -9.12
CA HIS A 188 -20.53 30.48 -10.52
C HIS A 188 -19.27 31.34 -10.63
N GLN A 189 -19.22 32.49 -9.94
CA GLN A 189 -18.01 33.31 -9.88
C GLN A 189 -16.82 32.53 -9.28
N ALA A 190 -17.06 31.71 -8.25
CA ALA A 190 -16.02 30.86 -7.67
C ALA A 190 -15.53 29.77 -8.63
N LEU A 191 -16.41 29.24 -9.48
CA LEU A 191 -16.09 28.29 -10.55
C LEU A 191 -15.28 28.94 -11.67
N GLU A 192 -15.65 30.14 -12.11
CA GLU A 192 -14.92 30.89 -13.15
C GLU A 192 -13.53 31.32 -12.69
N ALA A 193 -13.43 31.80 -11.45
CA ALA A 193 -12.16 32.21 -10.85
C ALA A 193 -11.18 31.05 -10.64
N ASN A 194 -11.66 29.80 -10.60
CA ASN A 194 -10.83 28.62 -10.37
C ASN A 194 -11.07 27.53 -11.43
N LYS A 195 -10.32 27.60 -12.53
CA LYS A 195 -10.27 26.55 -13.55
C LYS A 195 -9.74 25.23 -12.93
N LYS A 196 -10.39 24.11 -13.28
CA LYS A 196 -10.21 22.78 -12.67
C LYS A 196 -8.74 22.34 -12.61
N GLY A 197 -8.22 22.20 -11.38
CA GLY A 197 -6.98 21.47 -11.05
C GLY A 197 -7.23 20.49 -9.87
N TYR A 198 -6.22 19.74 -9.43
CA TYR A 198 -6.34 18.66 -8.43
C TYR A 198 -7.06 19.10 -7.12
N ASP A 199 -6.89 20.36 -6.71
CA ASP A 199 -7.49 20.97 -5.51
C ASP A 199 -8.76 21.82 -5.76
N GLY A 200 -9.34 21.74 -6.97
CA GLY A 200 -10.40 22.64 -7.43
C GLY A 200 -11.62 22.72 -6.51
N LYS A 201 -12.10 21.59 -5.98
CA LYS A 201 -13.30 21.55 -5.12
C LYS A 201 -13.13 22.32 -3.81
N ARG A 202 -11.99 22.15 -3.13
CA ARG A 202 -11.69 22.84 -1.86
C ARG A 202 -11.50 24.33 -2.10
N ARG A 203 -10.87 24.71 -3.22
CA ARG A 203 -10.66 26.12 -3.61
C ARG A 203 -11.97 26.83 -3.94
N ILE A 204 -12.83 26.22 -4.75
CA ILE A 204 -14.18 26.75 -5.07
C ILE A 204 -14.99 26.92 -3.78
N LEU A 205 -15.03 25.90 -2.93
CA LEU A 205 -15.75 25.97 -1.66
C LEU A 205 -15.17 27.05 -0.73
N SER A 206 -13.84 27.23 -0.70
CA SER A 206 -13.19 28.25 0.14
C SER A 206 -13.56 29.69 -0.22
N ILE A 207 -13.95 29.96 -1.47
CA ILE A 207 -14.41 31.30 -1.92
C ILE A 207 -15.78 31.64 -1.34
N ILE A 208 -16.69 30.65 -1.30
CA ILE A 208 -18.06 30.87 -0.85
C ILE A 208 -18.26 30.58 0.64
N ALA A 209 -17.35 29.84 1.27
CA ALA A 209 -17.52 29.34 2.63
C ALA A 209 -17.67 30.46 3.69
N GLU A 210 -17.03 31.62 3.51
CA GLU A 210 -17.19 32.77 4.44
C GLU A 210 -18.39 33.67 4.10
N LYS A 211 -18.99 33.52 2.91
CA LYS A 211 -20.16 34.31 2.49
C LYS A 211 -21.49 33.75 2.99
N PHE A 212 -21.53 32.49 3.44
CA PHE A 212 -22.75 31.81 3.86
C PHE A 212 -22.56 31.07 5.19
N SER A 213 -23.67 30.88 5.92
CA SER A 213 -23.67 30.10 7.16
C SER A 213 -23.46 28.61 6.89
N TYR A 214 -23.04 27.87 7.92
CA TYR A 214 -22.85 26.41 7.82
C TYR A 214 -24.14 25.71 7.36
N ASN A 215 -25.30 26.08 7.91
CA ASN A 215 -26.58 25.48 7.58
C ASN A 215 -26.92 25.64 6.09
N ILE A 216 -26.75 26.85 5.54
CA ILE A 216 -27.00 27.13 4.12
C ILE A 216 -26.09 26.29 3.22
N LEU A 217 -24.80 26.19 3.55
CA LEU A 217 -23.82 25.41 2.78
C LEU A 217 -24.11 23.91 2.85
N MET A 218 -24.48 23.40 4.02
CA MET A 218 -24.82 21.99 4.22
C MET A 218 -26.09 21.61 3.44
N GLU A 219 -27.13 22.45 3.50
CA GLU A 219 -28.40 22.20 2.85
C GLU A 219 -28.27 22.28 1.32
N LYS A 220 -27.64 23.34 0.79
CA LYS A 220 -27.55 23.56 -0.66
C LYS A 220 -26.54 22.64 -1.36
N LEU A 221 -25.40 22.36 -0.74
CA LEU A 221 -24.34 21.53 -1.34
C LEU A 221 -24.36 20.07 -0.88
N LYS A 222 -25.20 19.72 0.11
CA LYS A 222 -25.26 18.38 0.72
C LYS A 222 -23.90 17.89 1.22
N ILE A 223 -23.12 18.80 1.83
CA ILE A 223 -21.78 18.52 2.35
C ILE A 223 -21.78 18.50 3.89
N ALA A 224 -20.85 17.75 4.47
CA ALA A 224 -20.69 17.69 5.91
C ALA A 224 -20.09 18.99 6.49
N GLN A 225 -20.45 19.30 7.75
CA GLN A 225 -19.92 20.45 8.47
C GLN A 225 -18.38 20.48 8.50
N GLY A 226 -17.73 19.32 8.66
CA GLY A 226 -16.27 19.19 8.65
C GLY A 226 -15.63 19.63 7.34
N THR A 227 -16.30 19.40 6.20
CA THR A 227 -15.83 19.85 4.89
C THR A 227 -15.85 21.37 4.76
N ILE A 228 -16.88 22.02 5.33
CA ILE A 228 -16.99 23.48 5.37
C ILE A 228 -15.92 24.05 6.30
N PHE A 229 -15.69 23.43 7.45
CA PHE A 229 -14.65 23.84 8.39
C PHE A 229 -13.26 23.84 7.74
N GLU A 230 -12.89 22.75 7.06
CA GLU A 230 -11.61 22.65 6.36
C GLU A 230 -11.50 23.66 5.21
N ALA A 231 -12.60 23.97 4.51
CA ALA A 231 -12.61 25.00 3.46
C ALA A 231 -12.40 26.41 4.03
N LYS A 232 -13.04 26.76 5.17
CA LYS A 232 -12.82 28.04 5.85
C LYS A 232 -11.39 28.16 6.37
N LYS A 233 -10.89 27.10 7.01
CA LYS A 233 -9.50 27.03 7.49
C LYS A 233 -8.50 27.20 6.35
N TYR A 234 -8.76 26.54 5.21
CA TYR A 234 -7.96 26.71 4.00
C TYR A 234 -7.94 28.16 3.50
N ALA A 235 -9.11 28.82 3.43
CA ALA A 235 -9.24 30.21 3.00
C ALA A 235 -8.42 31.16 3.88
N ARG A 236 -8.42 30.94 5.20
CA ARG A 236 -7.66 31.76 6.16
C ARG A 236 -6.14 31.60 6.03
N ILE A 237 -5.68 30.40 5.70
CA ILE A 237 -4.24 30.10 5.61
C ILE A 237 -3.67 30.53 4.26
N ASN A 238 -4.39 30.27 3.16
CA ASN A 238 -3.85 30.43 1.80
C ASN A 238 -4.48 31.61 1.03
N GLY A 239 -5.59 32.17 1.52
CA GLY A 239 -6.47 33.05 0.77
C GLY A 239 -7.63 32.27 0.09
N PRO A 240 -8.85 32.85 0.01
CA PRO A 240 -9.99 32.20 -0.66
C PRO A 240 -9.66 31.93 -2.14
N GLY A 241 -9.79 30.67 -2.57
CA GLY A 241 -9.55 30.27 -3.96
C GLY A 241 -8.08 30.20 -4.39
N CYS A 242 -7.14 30.65 -3.56
CA CYS A 242 -5.71 30.65 -3.86
C CYS A 242 -5.11 29.23 -3.87
N VAL A 243 -3.96 29.10 -4.55
CA VAL A 243 -3.14 27.89 -4.51
C VAL A 243 -2.56 27.73 -3.10
N VAL A 244 -2.35 26.49 -2.65
CA VAL A 244 -1.69 26.21 -1.37
C VAL A 244 -0.37 26.97 -1.33
N ILE A 245 -0.15 27.76 -0.27
CA ILE A 245 1.14 28.39 -0.04
C ILE A 245 2.16 27.26 0.13
N GLU A 246 3.10 27.17 -0.80
CA GLU A 246 4.22 26.25 -0.68
C GLU A 246 5.00 26.65 0.57
N LYS A 247 4.82 25.85 1.62
CA LYS A 247 5.65 25.99 2.81
C LYS A 247 7.09 25.77 2.36
N PRO A 248 8.05 26.59 2.78
CA PRO A 248 9.45 26.29 2.53
C PRO A 248 9.71 24.88 3.03
N ILE A 249 10.23 24.02 2.13
CA ILE A 249 10.58 22.64 2.47
C ILE A 249 11.71 22.73 3.49
N ARG A 250 11.34 22.75 4.78
CA ARG A 250 12.30 22.52 5.85
C ARG A 250 12.67 21.05 5.78
N LYS A 251 13.78 20.75 5.11
CA LYS A 251 14.51 19.49 5.30
C LYS A 251 15.07 19.51 6.72
N VAL A 252 14.22 19.26 7.71
CA VAL A 252 14.70 18.98 9.06
C VAL A 252 15.36 17.61 8.98
N LYS A 253 16.69 17.56 9.05
CA LYS A 253 17.37 16.32 9.40
C LYS A 253 16.83 15.91 10.77
N ARG A 254 16.01 14.86 10.82
CA ARG A 254 15.40 14.35 12.06
C ARG A 254 16.44 13.89 13.10
N ILE A 255 17.68 13.70 12.65
CA ILE A 255 18.83 13.26 13.44
C ILE A 255 19.98 14.22 13.09
N THR A 256 20.61 14.82 14.10
CA THR A 256 21.80 15.66 13.89
C THR A 256 23.00 14.79 13.50
N SER A 257 24.04 15.39 12.94
CA SER A 257 25.27 14.64 12.61
C SER A 257 25.88 13.99 13.85
N GLU A 258 25.87 14.69 14.99
CA GLU A 258 26.33 14.19 16.29
C GLU A 258 25.52 12.97 16.75
N GLN A 259 24.19 13.05 16.70
CA GLN A 259 23.31 11.94 17.10
C GLN A 259 23.49 10.71 16.21
N LYS A 260 23.79 10.92 14.91
CA LYS A 260 24.12 9.83 14.00
C LYS A 260 25.47 9.21 14.38
N GLN A 261 26.48 10.02 14.66
CA GLN A 261 27.80 9.54 15.07
C GLN A 261 27.75 8.76 16.40
N GLN A 262 26.93 9.21 17.36
CA GLN A 262 26.67 8.49 18.61
C GLN A 262 26.05 7.11 18.36
N PHE A 263 25.04 7.04 17.48
CA PHE A 263 24.42 5.77 17.09
C PHE A 263 25.42 4.85 16.39
N ASP A 264 26.16 5.35 15.40
CA ASP A 264 27.12 4.57 14.63
C ASP A 264 28.26 4.06 15.53
N SER A 265 28.79 4.89 16.43
CA SER A 265 29.82 4.52 17.41
C SER A 265 29.33 3.40 18.35
N PHE A 266 28.11 3.53 18.88
CA PHE A 266 27.53 2.49 19.76
C PHE A 266 27.40 1.12 19.07
N PHE A 267 27.13 1.11 17.76
CA PHE A 267 27.00 -0.09 16.93
C PHE A 267 28.28 -0.51 16.20
N GLN A 268 29.42 0.16 16.48
CA GLN A 268 30.75 -0.32 16.13
C GLN A 268 31.42 -1.05 17.31
N ASP A 269 30.91 -0.83 18.52
CA ASP A 269 31.41 -1.46 19.74
C ASP A 269 31.12 -2.97 19.75
N LYS A 270 32.19 -3.76 19.86
CA LYS A 270 32.16 -5.23 19.98
C LYS A 270 31.46 -5.70 21.27
N ALA A 271 31.29 -4.83 22.27
CA ALA A 271 30.51 -5.11 23.47
C ALA A 271 29.01 -5.27 23.17
N HIS A 272 28.50 -4.60 22.14
CA HIS A 272 27.07 -4.54 21.84
C HIS A 272 26.68 -5.39 20.64
N VAL A 273 27.59 -5.52 19.67
CA VAL A 273 27.33 -6.20 18.41
C VAL A 273 28.51 -6.98 17.87
N ILE A 274 28.24 -7.85 16.90
CA ILE A 274 29.25 -8.56 16.12
C ILE A 274 29.00 -8.26 14.63
N MET A 275 29.95 -7.64 13.96
CA MET A 275 29.88 -7.42 12.52
C MET A 275 30.15 -8.73 11.76
N SER A 276 29.38 -9.00 10.72
CA SER A 276 29.62 -10.13 9.83
C SER A 276 30.84 -9.87 8.95
N SER A 277 31.76 -10.82 8.87
CA SER A 277 32.90 -10.77 7.96
C SER A 277 32.56 -11.22 6.53
N TYR A 278 31.37 -11.77 6.29
CA TYR A 278 31.01 -12.40 5.00
C TYR A 278 29.60 -12.10 4.49
N LYS A 279 28.72 -11.55 5.34
CA LYS A 279 27.33 -11.24 4.98
C LYS A 279 27.15 -9.74 4.96
N THR A 280 26.72 -9.22 3.82
CA THR A 280 26.39 -7.80 3.64
C THR A 280 24.89 -7.64 3.41
N ASP A 281 24.36 -6.49 3.81
CA ASP A 281 23.00 -6.09 3.45
C ASP A 281 22.98 -5.73 1.95
N ALA A 282 22.08 -6.36 1.21
CA ALA A 282 22.02 -6.20 -0.25
C ALA A 282 21.64 -4.78 -0.71
N LYS A 283 21.03 -3.95 0.16
CA LYS A 283 20.65 -2.58 -0.19
C LYS A 283 21.76 -1.58 0.14
N THR A 284 22.41 -1.72 1.29
CA THR A 284 23.43 -0.76 1.74
C THR A 284 24.85 -1.15 1.36
N GLY A 285 25.08 -2.43 1.03
CA GLY A 285 26.42 -2.99 0.82
C GLY A 285 27.25 -3.09 2.11
N GLN A 286 26.71 -2.67 3.26
CA GLN A 286 27.40 -2.71 4.55
C GLN A 286 27.31 -4.11 5.18
N PRO A 287 28.27 -4.48 6.03
CA PRO A 287 28.19 -5.71 6.82
C PRO A 287 26.89 -5.81 7.62
N VAL A 288 26.31 -7.02 7.64
CA VAL A 288 25.23 -7.36 8.57
C VAL A 288 25.79 -7.33 9.99
N VAL A 289 25.06 -6.70 10.91
CA VAL A 289 25.43 -6.51 12.31
C VAL A 289 24.54 -7.39 13.18
N TYR A 290 25.16 -8.30 13.92
CA TYR A 290 24.47 -9.20 14.84
C TYR A 290 24.40 -8.60 16.25
N LEU A 291 23.20 -8.46 16.79
CA LEU A 291 22.97 -7.90 18.13
C LEU A 291 23.31 -8.94 19.20
N LYS A 292 24.16 -8.60 20.19
CA LYS A 292 24.47 -9.49 21.33
C LYS A 292 23.31 -9.63 22.32
N ASN A 293 22.51 -8.56 22.44
CA ASN A 293 21.43 -8.44 23.42
C ASN A 293 20.09 -8.08 22.76
N THR A 294 19.01 -8.15 23.53
CA THR A 294 17.68 -7.75 23.05
C THR A 294 17.67 -6.26 22.72
N LYS A 295 16.82 -5.85 21.75
CA LYS A 295 16.71 -4.44 21.35
C LYS A 295 16.34 -3.52 22.53
N ASN A 296 15.61 -4.04 23.53
CA ASN A 296 15.26 -3.28 24.74
C ASN A 296 16.46 -3.04 25.64
N LEU A 297 17.27 -4.07 25.92
CA LEU A 297 18.45 -3.92 26.77
C LEU A 297 19.50 -3.02 26.10
N LEU A 298 19.66 -3.15 24.78
CA LEU A 298 20.54 -2.26 24.01
C LEU A 298 20.07 -0.81 24.02
N TRP A 299 18.75 -0.58 24.04
CA TRP A 299 18.22 0.77 24.18
C TRP A 299 18.54 1.39 25.55
N GLU A 300 18.40 0.64 26.64
CA GLU A 300 18.75 1.14 27.98
C GLU A 300 20.25 1.47 28.07
N LYS A 301 21.13 0.57 27.60
CA LYS A 301 22.59 0.83 27.51
C LYS A 301 22.91 2.07 26.64
N PHE A 302 22.21 2.23 25.51
CA PHE A 302 22.40 3.41 24.65
C PHE A 302 21.99 4.71 25.35
N LYS A 303 20.86 4.69 26.06
CA LYS A 303 20.33 5.85 26.78
C LYS A 303 21.23 6.25 27.95
N GLU A 304 21.83 5.29 28.65
CA GLU A 304 22.81 5.53 29.71
C GLU A 304 24.08 6.21 29.16
N ASN A 305 24.62 5.71 28.04
CA ASN A 305 25.82 6.27 27.42
C ASN A 305 25.56 7.62 26.72
N PHE A 306 24.35 7.82 26.17
CA PHE A 306 23.98 9.00 25.39
C PHE A 306 22.62 9.56 25.81
N PRO A 307 22.50 10.21 26.99
CA PRO A 307 21.22 10.69 27.51
C PRO A 307 20.56 11.75 26.63
N ASN A 308 21.36 12.53 25.89
CA ASN A 308 20.90 13.54 24.91
C ASN A 308 20.88 13.00 23.45
N GLY A 309 21.04 11.68 23.27
CA GLY A 309 21.09 11.02 21.97
C GLY A 309 19.72 10.92 21.28
N ILE A 310 19.61 10.01 20.32
CA ILE A 310 18.35 9.79 19.62
C ILE A 310 17.27 9.26 20.56
N LYS A 311 16.00 9.66 20.30
CA LYS A 311 14.85 9.17 21.06
C LYS A 311 14.57 7.69 20.79
N ARG A 312 13.94 7.01 21.75
CA ARG A 312 13.58 5.58 21.70
C ARG A 312 12.96 5.13 20.38
N ILE A 313 11.94 5.83 19.89
CA ILE A 313 11.25 5.50 18.63
C ILE A 313 12.23 5.54 17.45
N THR A 314 13.07 6.58 17.40
CA THR A 314 14.09 6.74 16.36
C THR A 314 15.13 5.61 16.42
N PHE A 315 15.56 5.22 17.63
CA PHE A 315 16.49 4.10 17.83
C PHE A 315 15.95 2.80 17.24
N TYR A 316 14.74 2.39 17.60
CA TYR A 316 14.15 1.19 17.00
C TYR A 316 13.96 1.34 15.49
N THR A 317 13.58 2.52 15.01
CA THR A 317 13.39 2.76 13.57
C THR A 317 14.70 2.56 12.79
N GLN A 318 15.85 2.95 13.34
CA GLN A 318 17.15 2.67 12.73
C GLN A 318 17.48 1.16 12.70
N LEU A 319 16.98 0.40 13.68
CA LEU A 319 17.12 -1.06 13.73
C LEU A 319 16.09 -1.81 12.88
N ILE A 320 15.16 -1.12 12.20
CA ILE A 320 14.20 -1.73 11.26
C ILE A 320 14.90 -1.86 9.91
N GLY A 321 15.36 -3.07 9.60
CA GLY A 321 16.04 -3.39 8.35
C GLY A 321 16.63 -4.81 8.36
N ARG A 322 17.28 -5.21 7.26
CA ARG A 322 18.00 -6.50 7.17
C ARG A 322 19.46 -6.41 7.64
N GLN A 323 19.94 -5.20 7.96
CA GLN A 323 21.30 -4.96 8.46
C GLN A 323 21.48 -5.39 9.93
N TYR A 324 20.57 -5.01 10.84
CA TYR A 324 20.67 -5.34 12.26
C TYR A 324 19.83 -6.57 12.59
N ILE A 325 20.50 -7.72 12.71
CA ILE A 325 19.84 -9.01 12.93
C ILE A 325 20.02 -9.43 14.38
N TYR A 326 18.91 -9.74 15.05
CA TYR A 326 18.97 -10.43 16.33
C TYR A 326 19.27 -11.90 16.05
N ARG A 327 20.40 -12.40 16.58
CA ARG A 327 20.94 -13.72 16.24
C ARG A 327 20.25 -14.82 17.05
N GLU A 328 19.07 -15.25 16.61
CA GLU A 328 18.41 -16.46 17.14
C GLU A 328 19.11 -17.75 16.71
N ASP A 329 19.74 -17.75 15.53
CA ASP A 329 20.56 -18.86 15.08
C ASP A 329 21.80 -18.99 15.97
N LEU A 330 21.80 -20.05 16.77
CA LEU A 330 22.92 -20.51 17.57
C LEU A 330 23.98 -21.15 16.66
N GLY A 331 24.35 -20.53 15.53
CA GLY A 331 25.45 -20.99 14.68
C GLY A 331 26.70 -20.15 14.95
N GLY A 332 27.89 -20.72 14.85
CA GLY A 332 29.15 -19.98 15.02
C GLY A 332 29.45 -19.11 13.81
N LEU A 333 30.08 -17.94 14.02
CA LEU A 333 30.83 -17.28 12.93
C LEU A 333 32.23 -17.91 12.78
N CYS A 334 32.63 -18.76 13.74
CA CYS A 334 33.89 -19.47 13.81
C CYS A 334 33.62 -20.98 13.79
N PHE A 335 34.43 -21.75 13.06
CA PHE A 335 34.34 -23.20 12.97
C PHE A 335 34.43 -23.86 14.35
N THR A 336 35.39 -23.44 15.18
CA THR A 336 35.51 -23.92 16.57
C THR A 336 34.24 -23.74 17.37
N CYS A 337 33.58 -22.58 17.23
CA CYS A 337 32.28 -22.35 17.87
C CYS A 337 31.18 -23.25 17.30
N SER A 338 31.16 -23.47 15.98
CA SER A 338 30.22 -24.38 15.30
C SER A 338 30.36 -25.80 15.83
N THR A 339 31.54 -26.38 15.67
CA THR A 339 31.81 -27.79 15.95
C THR A 339 31.77 -28.10 17.44
N TYR A 340 32.52 -27.35 18.25
CA TYR A 340 32.69 -27.70 19.66
C TYR A 340 31.63 -27.07 20.57
N GLY A 341 31.01 -25.98 20.14
CA GLY A 341 29.90 -25.36 20.85
C GLY A 341 28.56 -25.87 20.34
N TYR A 342 28.18 -25.45 19.14
CA TYR A 342 26.79 -25.54 18.70
C TYR A 342 26.34 -26.93 18.27
N GLU A 343 27.14 -27.61 17.45
CA GLU A 343 26.92 -29.00 17.01
C GLU A 343 26.96 -29.93 18.23
N THR A 344 27.95 -29.78 19.12
CA THR A 344 27.99 -30.52 20.40
C THR A 344 26.70 -30.43 21.20
N PHE A 345 26.09 -29.24 21.33
CA PHE A 345 24.81 -29.11 22.06
C PHE A 345 23.63 -29.74 21.32
N GLU A 346 23.64 -29.77 19.98
CA GLU A 346 22.63 -30.49 19.20
C GLU A 346 22.76 -32.00 19.37
N GLU A 347 23.99 -32.52 19.34
CA GLU A 347 24.31 -33.92 19.61
C GLU A 347 23.87 -34.32 21.03
N ILE A 348 24.16 -33.50 22.05
CA ILE A 348 23.70 -33.74 23.43
C ILE A 348 22.16 -33.77 23.52
N ILE A 349 21.45 -32.85 22.85
CA ILE A 349 19.98 -32.84 22.83
C ILE A 349 19.44 -34.10 22.16
N ASN A 350 20.06 -34.56 21.07
CA ASN A 350 19.68 -35.79 20.40
C ASN A 350 19.94 -37.02 21.29
N LEU A 351 21.06 -37.04 22.01
CA LEU A 351 21.38 -38.10 22.97
C LEU A 351 20.36 -38.13 24.12
N ILE A 352 19.97 -36.97 24.67
CA ILE A 352 18.93 -36.86 25.69
C ILE A 352 17.61 -37.45 25.16
N LYS A 353 17.26 -37.16 23.91
CA LYS A 353 16.04 -37.70 23.28
C LYS A 353 16.09 -39.21 23.07
N GLU A 354 17.25 -39.74 22.72
CA GLU A 354 17.45 -41.16 22.44
C GLU A 354 17.52 -42.01 23.71
N LYS A 355 18.20 -41.51 24.77
CA LYS A 355 18.52 -42.30 25.96
C LYS A 355 17.54 -42.12 27.12
N ILE A 356 16.75 -41.05 27.13
CA ILE A 356 15.80 -40.74 28.21
C ILE A 356 14.38 -40.91 27.69
N ASN A 357 13.71 -41.97 28.18
CA ASN A 357 12.32 -42.29 27.84
C ASN A 357 11.29 -41.50 28.66
N ASP A 358 11.69 -40.96 29.82
CA ASP A 358 10.84 -40.13 30.66
C ASP A 358 10.73 -38.72 30.08
N VAL A 359 9.51 -38.31 29.74
CA VAL A 359 9.23 -37.04 29.05
C VAL A 359 9.52 -35.84 29.94
N GLU A 360 9.27 -35.93 31.24
CA GLU A 360 9.47 -34.82 32.18
C GLU A 360 10.97 -34.58 32.40
N LEU A 361 11.74 -35.67 32.59
CA LEU A 361 13.20 -35.59 32.67
C LEU A 361 13.83 -35.11 31.35
N GLN A 362 13.32 -35.57 30.21
CA GLN A 362 13.79 -35.15 28.90
C GLN A 362 13.60 -33.63 28.70
N ASP A 363 12.45 -33.08 29.11
CA ASP A 363 12.18 -31.64 29.06
C ASP A 363 13.12 -30.87 30.00
N ILE A 364 13.28 -31.32 31.25
CA ILE A 364 14.20 -30.70 32.22
C ILE A 364 15.64 -30.65 31.68
N PHE A 365 16.16 -31.76 31.14
CA PHE A 365 17.53 -31.80 30.62
C PHE A 365 17.70 -30.97 29.34
N SER A 366 16.70 -30.97 28.46
CA SER A 366 16.70 -30.15 27.24
C SER A 366 16.70 -28.66 27.59
N GLN A 367 15.87 -28.24 28.57
CA GLN A 367 15.84 -26.87 29.07
C GLN A 367 17.17 -26.46 29.70
N ARG A 368 17.78 -27.32 30.51
CA ARG A 368 19.11 -27.08 31.11
C ARG A 368 20.20 -26.95 30.04
N CYS A 369 20.20 -27.82 29.04
CA CYS A 369 21.15 -27.73 27.92
C CYS A 369 20.97 -26.43 27.13
N HIS A 370 19.72 -26.03 26.86
CA HIS A 370 19.42 -24.78 26.19
C HIS A 370 19.86 -23.56 27.02
N PHE A 371 19.61 -23.57 28.34
CA PHE A 371 20.07 -22.53 29.26
C PHE A 371 21.59 -22.40 29.24
N LEU A 372 22.31 -23.52 29.40
CA LEU A 372 23.77 -23.54 29.38
C LEU A 372 24.32 -23.04 28.04
N LYS A 373 23.75 -23.50 26.92
CA LYS A 373 24.10 -23.02 25.56
C LYS A 373 23.91 -21.51 25.42
N CYS A 374 22.84 -20.96 25.98
CA CYS A 374 22.58 -19.52 25.96
C CYS A 374 23.57 -18.76 26.85
N TYR A 375 23.79 -19.23 28.07
CA TYR A 375 24.73 -18.66 29.03
C TYR A 375 26.14 -18.58 28.43
N LEU A 376 26.66 -19.70 27.90
CA LEU A 376 27.99 -19.77 27.29
C LEU A 376 28.13 -18.89 26.04
N LYS A 377 27.04 -18.59 25.33
CA LYS A 377 27.06 -17.71 24.15
C LYS A 377 26.99 -16.23 24.52
N LYS A 378 26.24 -15.87 25.57
CA LYS A 378 25.83 -14.47 25.83
C LYS A 378 26.47 -13.85 27.07
N GLU A 379 26.53 -14.62 28.15
CA GLU A 379 26.83 -14.10 29.50
C GLU A 379 28.22 -14.52 29.96
N TYR A 380 28.75 -15.64 29.47
CA TYR A 380 30.07 -16.14 29.89
C TYR A 380 31.21 -15.13 29.67
N GLU A 381 31.21 -14.41 28.53
CA GLU A 381 32.22 -13.36 28.26
C GLU A 381 32.16 -12.23 29.31
N GLU A 382 30.99 -11.93 29.89
CA GLU A 382 30.80 -10.84 30.86
C GLU A 382 31.40 -11.17 32.23
N HIS A 383 31.59 -12.44 32.55
CA HIS A 383 32.24 -12.90 33.78
C HIS A 383 33.77 -12.90 33.70
N LEU A 384 34.35 -12.69 32.51
CA LEU A 384 35.80 -12.63 32.31
C LEU A 384 36.29 -11.21 32.60
N VAL A 385 36.83 -10.98 33.79
CA VAL A 385 37.33 -9.66 34.20
C VAL A 385 38.80 -9.49 33.82
N VAL A 386 39.06 -8.70 32.79
CA VAL A 386 40.40 -8.21 32.42
C VAL A 386 40.41 -6.68 32.54
N THR A 387 41.36 -6.11 33.27
CA THR A 387 41.48 -4.66 33.43
C THR A 387 41.89 -3.99 32.12
N GLY A 388 41.70 -2.67 32.01
CA GLY A 388 42.14 -1.89 30.84
C GLY A 388 43.64 -1.96 30.55
N HIS A 389 44.46 -2.36 31.53
CA HIS A 389 45.89 -2.60 31.39
C HIS A 389 46.24 -4.08 31.14
N GLY A 390 45.26 -4.92 30.78
CA GLY A 390 45.48 -6.33 30.44
C GLY A 390 45.71 -7.25 31.65
N ILE A 391 45.43 -6.82 32.88
CA ILE A 391 45.61 -7.65 34.07
C ILE A 391 44.33 -8.46 34.32
N THR A 392 44.46 -9.77 34.47
CA THR A 392 43.33 -10.64 34.81
C THR A 392 43.02 -10.59 36.30
N SER A 393 41.77 -10.28 36.67
CA SER A 393 41.30 -10.45 38.05
C SER A 393 40.74 -11.86 38.19
N HIS A 394 41.42 -12.71 38.97
CA HIS A 394 40.97 -14.09 39.17
C HIS A 394 39.73 -14.12 40.06
N ASP A 395 38.56 -14.41 39.50
CA ASP A 395 37.40 -14.82 40.30
C ASP A 395 37.63 -16.28 40.76
N PRO A 396 37.66 -16.58 42.07
CA PRO A 396 37.81 -17.95 42.55
C PRO A 396 36.70 -18.90 42.04
N CYS A 397 35.52 -18.39 41.69
CA CYS A 397 34.40 -19.14 41.14
C CYS A 397 34.52 -19.40 39.63
N ILE A 398 35.54 -18.84 38.97
CA ILE A 398 36.01 -19.15 37.61
C ILE A 398 36.77 -20.51 37.64
N ASN A 399 36.23 -21.49 38.37
CA ASN A 399 36.91 -22.53 39.17
C ASN A 399 37.77 -23.57 38.42
N HIS A 400 38.00 -23.40 37.14
CA HIS A 400 38.86 -24.25 36.32
C HIS A 400 39.67 -23.45 35.28
N CYS A 401 39.48 -22.12 35.23
CA CYS A 401 39.72 -21.26 34.07
C CYS A 401 41.17 -21.04 33.65
N LEU A 402 42.13 -21.71 34.28
CA LEU A 402 43.53 -21.72 33.82
C LEU A 402 44.09 -23.14 33.58
N LEU A 403 43.55 -24.19 34.22
CA LEU A 403 44.06 -25.56 34.07
C LEU A 403 43.83 -26.13 32.66
N TYR A 404 42.73 -25.78 31.98
CA TYR A 404 42.46 -26.22 30.60
C TYR A 404 42.82 -25.19 29.51
N ALA A 405 42.77 -23.89 29.81
CA ALA A 405 43.12 -22.86 28.82
C ALA A 405 44.61 -22.92 28.40
N PHE A 406 45.47 -23.47 29.26
CA PHE A 406 46.91 -23.66 29.06
C PHE A 406 47.38 -25.12 28.99
N GLY A 407 46.46 -26.10 28.92
CA GLY A 407 46.80 -27.48 28.53
C GLY A 407 47.29 -28.43 29.63
N PHE A 408 46.71 -28.43 30.84
CA PHE A 408 46.95 -29.49 31.83
C PHE A 408 45.70 -30.36 32.07
N LYS A 409 45.80 -31.64 31.67
CA LYS A 409 44.83 -32.69 32.01
C LYS A 409 44.92 -33.03 33.50
N ASN A 410 43.78 -33.07 34.18
CA ASN A 410 43.65 -33.89 35.38
C ASN A 410 42.58 -34.95 35.20
N ASN A 411 42.99 -36.19 35.51
CA ASN A 411 42.18 -37.39 35.58
C ASN A 411 41.10 -37.22 36.66
N LEU A 412 39.91 -36.76 36.27
CA LEU A 412 38.71 -37.01 37.05
C LEU A 412 38.30 -38.47 36.78
N GLY A 413 38.91 -39.38 37.53
CA GLY A 413 38.46 -40.75 37.60
C GLY A 413 37.06 -40.77 38.22
N LEU A 414 36.05 -41.15 37.43
CA LEU A 414 34.75 -41.67 37.86
C LEU A 414 34.04 -42.23 36.60
N SER A 415 33.55 -43.47 36.69
CA SER A 415 33.02 -44.25 35.56
C SER A 415 31.79 -43.61 34.87
N TYR A 416 32.01 -42.89 33.77
CA TYR A 416 30.94 -42.46 32.86
C TYR A 416 31.30 -42.81 31.40
N HIS A 417 30.28 -43.14 30.62
CA HIS A 417 30.34 -43.53 29.20
C HIS A 417 31.27 -42.60 28.40
N GLU A 418 32.17 -43.18 27.60
CA GLU A 418 33.19 -42.48 26.80
C GLU A 418 32.61 -41.31 25.99
N GLU A 419 31.38 -41.46 25.48
CA GLU A 419 30.68 -40.46 24.69
C GLU A 419 30.38 -39.16 25.47
N ILE A 420 29.97 -39.27 26.74
CA ILE A 420 29.68 -38.10 27.59
C ILE A 420 30.96 -37.32 27.90
N GLN A 421 32.06 -38.06 28.12
CA GLN A 421 33.36 -37.45 28.36
C GLN A 421 33.87 -36.70 27.12
N GLU A 422 33.60 -37.22 25.92
CA GLU A 422 33.91 -36.53 24.68
C GLU A 422 33.16 -35.20 24.55
N TYR A 423 31.84 -35.19 24.76
CA TYR A 423 31.05 -33.95 24.73
C TYR A 423 31.52 -32.93 25.78
N GLN A 424 31.89 -33.39 26.98
CA GLN A 424 32.47 -32.52 28.00
C GLN A 424 33.77 -31.86 27.51
N ASN A 425 34.67 -32.64 26.89
CA ASN A 425 35.92 -32.11 26.35
C ASN A 425 35.68 -31.10 25.21
N ARG A 426 34.70 -31.35 24.34
CA ARG A 426 34.30 -30.42 23.28
C ARG A 426 33.81 -29.09 23.88
N ILE A 427 32.93 -29.13 24.89
CA ILE A 427 32.45 -27.92 25.58
C ILE A 427 33.59 -27.17 26.29
N LEU A 428 34.54 -27.89 26.92
CA LEU A 428 35.72 -27.27 27.54
C LEU A 428 36.62 -26.58 26.51
N TYR A 429 36.78 -27.17 25.32
CA TYR A 429 37.51 -26.52 24.23
C TYR A 429 36.81 -25.26 23.72
N TYR A 430 35.47 -25.30 23.61
CA TYR A 430 34.66 -24.13 23.29
C TYR A 430 34.81 -23.01 24.32
N LEU A 431 34.78 -23.35 25.62
CA LEU A 431 35.02 -22.42 26.72
C LEU A 431 36.41 -21.77 26.61
N ALA A 432 37.47 -22.57 26.45
CA ALA A 432 38.83 -22.08 26.30
C ALA A 432 38.97 -21.12 25.10
N HIS A 433 38.29 -21.43 23.99
CA HIS A 433 38.25 -20.54 22.82
C HIS A 433 37.59 -19.19 23.12
N GLN A 434 36.43 -19.17 23.80
CA GLN A 434 35.80 -17.90 24.21
C GLN A 434 36.69 -17.10 25.16
N THR A 435 37.30 -17.76 26.15
CA THR A 435 38.19 -17.11 27.12
C THR A 435 39.41 -16.49 26.44
N ARG A 436 40.07 -17.24 25.56
CA ARG A 436 41.22 -16.75 24.79
C ARG A 436 40.85 -15.54 23.96
N LYS A 437 39.72 -15.60 23.25
CA LYS A 437 39.21 -14.50 22.45
C LYS A 437 38.97 -13.23 23.29
N THR A 438 38.32 -13.35 24.44
CA THR A 438 38.09 -12.19 25.33
C THR A 438 39.41 -11.63 25.85
N TYR A 439 40.33 -12.50 26.28
CA TYR A 439 41.65 -12.11 26.77
C TYR A 439 42.47 -11.39 25.69
N LEU A 440 42.57 -11.95 24.48
CA LEU A 440 43.34 -11.35 23.38
C LEU A 440 42.78 -9.99 22.94
N ASN A 441 41.45 -9.82 22.93
CA ASN A 441 40.86 -8.50 22.68
C ASN A 441 41.23 -7.48 23.78
N ALA A 442 41.28 -7.89 25.05
CA ALA A 442 41.72 -7.02 26.14
C ALA A 442 43.22 -6.69 26.04
N GLN A 443 44.08 -7.68 25.72
CA GLN A 443 45.50 -7.46 25.49
C GLN A 443 45.77 -6.53 24.31
N PHE A 444 45.00 -6.64 23.23
CA PHE A 444 45.10 -5.72 22.10
C PHE A 444 44.85 -4.27 22.52
N ASN A 445 43.79 -4.02 23.29
CA ASN A 445 43.49 -2.69 23.79
C ASN A 445 44.57 -2.16 24.74
N ALA A 446 45.09 -3.01 25.63
CA ALA A 446 46.17 -2.64 26.54
C ALA A 446 47.47 -2.31 25.78
N ALA A 447 47.88 -3.15 24.83
CA ALA A 447 49.06 -2.92 24.00
C ALA A 447 48.92 -1.66 23.13
N LEU A 448 47.71 -1.33 22.67
CA LEU A 448 47.44 -0.09 21.95
C LEU A 448 47.57 1.15 22.85
N LEU A 449 47.18 1.06 24.12
CA LEU A 449 47.32 2.14 25.10
C LEU A 449 48.80 2.41 25.46
N ASP A 450 49.60 1.35 25.53
CA ASP A 450 51.04 1.44 25.84
C ASP A 450 51.91 1.81 24.60
N LEU A 451 51.29 1.93 23.42
CA LEU A 451 51.96 2.24 22.16
C LEU A 451 52.55 3.67 22.17
N ASN A 452 53.85 3.76 21.90
CA ASN A 452 54.62 5.00 21.89
C ASN A 452 55.64 5.00 20.74
N GLU A 453 56.45 6.06 20.66
CA GLU A 453 57.43 6.25 19.58
C GLU A 453 58.55 5.21 19.52
N ASP A 454 58.80 4.50 20.62
CA ASP A 454 59.81 3.47 20.72
C ASP A 454 59.22 2.06 20.60
N SER A 455 57.92 1.91 20.31
CA SER A 455 57.24 0.61 20.32
C SER A 455 56.42 0.31 19.07
N ALA A 456 56.21 -0.99 18.82
CA ALA A 456 55.35 -1.47 17.76
C ALA A 456 54.45 -2.60 18.25
N LEU A 457 53.21 -2.62 17.76
CA LEU A 457 52.26 -3.71 17.99
C LEU A 457 52.01 -4.43 16.66
N LEU A 458 52.26 -5.74 16.64
CA LEU A 458 52.01 -6.61 15.50
C LEU A 458 50.83 -7.52 15.83
N VAL A 459 49.77 -7.43 15.02
CA VAL A 459 48.66 -8.39 15.03
C VAL A 459 48.82 -9.30 13.84
N VAL A 460 48.85 -10.60 14.11
CA VAL A 460 49.29 -11.60 13.14
C VAL A 460 48.25 -12.69 13.00
N ASP A 461 47.81 -12.96 11.78
CA ASP A 461 46.85 -14.02 11.51
C ASP A 461 47.00 -14.60 10.10
N TYR A 462 46.56 -15.85 9.93
CA TYR A 462 46.43 -16.46 8.62
C TYR A 462 45.15 -16.00 7.93
N LYS A 463 45.29 -15.42 6.75
CA LYS A 463 44.15 -15.19 5.86
C LYS A 463 43.73 -16.48 5.17
N MET A 464 42.55 -16.42 4.56
CA MET A 464 42.10 -17.47 3.64
C MET A 464 43.17 -17.74 2.57
N LYS A 465 43.45 -19.02 2.33
CA LYS A 465 44.42 -19.45 1.32
C LYS A 465 44.06 -18.86 -0.05
N ILE A 466 45.07 -18.32 -0.73
CA ILE A 466 44.89 -17.84 -2.11
C ILE A 466 44.78 -19.06 -3.01
N LEU A 467 43.64 -19.21 -3.67
CA LEU A 467 43.41 -20.23 -4.68
C LEU A 467 43.56 -19.61 -6.07
N PRO A 468 44.40 -20.16 -6.96
CA PRO A 468 44.31 -19.85 -8.38
C PRO A 468 42.97 -20.39 -8.90
N LYS A 469 42.00 -19.52 -9.23
CA LYS A 469 40.64 -19.96 -9.61
C LYS A 469 40.42 -20.02 -11.12
N THR A 470 40.03 -21.20 -11.62
CA THR A 470 38.99 -21.30 -12.64
C THR A 470 37.60 -20.99 -12.03
N ALA A 471 36.64 -20.59 -12.87
CA ALA A 471 35.61 -19.61 -12.51
C ALA A 471 34.36 -20.06 -11.71
N ARG A 472 34.13 -21.34 -11.39
CA ARG A 472 32.87 -21.78 -10.75
C ARG A 472 33.06 -22.98 -9.80
N GLU A 473 33.04 -22.74 -8.48
CA GLU A 473 32.91 -23.76 -7.43
C GLU A 473 32.13 -23.17 -6.23
N THR A 474 31.42 -24.01 -5.48
CA THR A 474 30.45 -23.64 -4.43
C THR A 474 30.95 -23.93 -3.01
N LYS A 475 30.31 -23.31 -2.00
CA LYS A 475 30.78 -23.18 -0.60
C LYS A 475 31.09 -24.49 0.15
N GLN A 476 30.66 -25.64 -0.34
CA GLN A 476 30.90 -26.96 0.27
C GLN A 476 32.25 -27.59 -0.12
N GLU A 477 32.91 -27.12 -1.19
CA GLU A 477 34.14 -27.73 -1.74
C GLU A 477 35.45 -27.21 -1.08
N PHE A 478 35.34 -26.52 0.07
CA PHE A 478 36.37 -25.62 0.62
C PHE A 478 37.35 -26.24 1.64
N PHE A 479 36.94 -27.24 2.43
CA PHE A 479 37.79 -27.78 3.49
C PHE A 479 38.77 -28.83 2.94
N GLY A 480 40.07 -28.49 2.87
CA GLY A 480 41.16 -29.44 2.61
C GLY A 480 42.05 -29.20 1.37
N LYS A 481 41.81 -28.18 0.54
CA LYS A 481 42.63 -27.94 -0.68
C LYS A 481 43.94 -27.15 -0.44
N LYS A 482 44.98 -27.49 -1.23
CA LYS A 482 46.36 -26.96 -1.25
C LYS A 482 46.47 -25.58 -1.96
N GLY A 483 45.94 -24.52 -1.35
CA GLY A 483 46.19 -23.13 -1.80
C GLY A 483 47.47 -22.52 -1.20
N TRP A 484 47.91 -21.38 -1.72
CA TRP A 484 49.04 -20.64 -1.14
C TRP A 484 48.65 -20.14 0.25
N ALA A 485 49.48 -20.42 1.25
CA ALA A 485 49.30 -19.88 2.59
C ALA A 485 49.52 -18.37 2.54
N LEU A 486 48.60 -17.59 3.11
CA LEU A 486 48.69 -16.14 3.20
C LEU A 486 48.68 -15.78 4.68
N HIS A 487 49.74 -15.13 5.15
CA HIS A 487 49.92 -14.69 6.52
C HIS A 487 50.05 -13.18 6.54
N THR A 488 49.17 -12.52 7.29
CA THR A 488 49.11 -11.06 7.35
C THR A 488 49.61 -10.57 8.69
N VAL A 489 50.50 -9.60 8.65
CA VAL A 489 50.94 -8.85 9.81
C VAL A 489 50.38 -7.43 9.71
N LEU A 490 49.51 -7.07 10.65
CA LEU A 490 49.09 -5.70 10.86
C LEU A 490 50.06 -5.05 11.85
N LEU A 491 50.81 -4.06 11.36
CA LEU A 491 51.78 -3.30 12.10
C LEU A 491 51.18 -1.97 12.54
N TYR A 492 51.19 -1.72 13.85
CA TYR A 492 50.79 -0.47 14.47
C TYR A 492 52.03 0.24 15.02
N THR A 493 52.26 1.47 14.60
CA THR A 493 53.36 2.33 15.07
C THR A 493 52.86 3.74 15.38
N LYS A 494 53.52 4.45 16.29
CA LYS A 494 53.17 5.82 16.67
C LYS A 494 54.32 6.78 16.36
N PRO A 495 54.20 7.67 15.37
CA PRO A 495 55.24 8.65 15.06
C PRO A 495 55.43 9.67 16.19
N LYS A 496 56.66 10.18 16.38
CA LYS A 496 56.99 11.17 17.43
C LYS A 496 56.12 12.43 17.42
N GLU A 497 55.74 12.88 16.23
CA GLU A 497 55.08 14.18 16.01
C GLU A 497 53.59 14.05 15.64
N SER A 498 53.00 12.85 15.73
CA SER A 498 51.60 12.62 15.36
C SER A 498 50.80 12.01 16.52
N PHE A 499 49.58 12.51 16.69
CA PHE A 499 48.57 11.86 17.54
C PHE A 499 47.91 10.66 16.84
N GLU A 500 48.10 10.52 15.53
CA GLU A 500 47.53 9.42 14.74
C GLU A 500 48.44 8.19 14.76
N ILE A 501 47.83 7.02 14.97
CA ILE A 501 48.51 5.73 14.89
C ILE A 501 48.64 5.34 13.42
N ASN A 502 49.86 5.02 12.99
CA ASN A 502 50.12 4.49 11.66
C ASN A 502 49.84 2.98 11.65
N ILE A 503 49.02 2.52 10.69
CA ILE A 503 48.62 1.12 10.54
C ILE A 503 49.02 0.64 9.15
N GLN A 504 49.84 -0.40 9.08
CA GLN A 504 50.27 -1.03 7.83
C GLN A 504 49.88 -2.50 7.81
N ALA A 505 49.38 -2.99 6.67
CA ALA A 505 49.14 -4.41 6.45
C ALA A 505 50.22 -4.97 5.53
N ILE A 506 50.97 -5.94 6.04
CA ILE A 506 52.03 -6.61 5.28
C ILE A 506 51.61 -8.06 5.09
N ASP A 507 51.43 -8.45 3.84
CA ASP A 507 50.98 -9.77 3.44
C ASP A 507 52.16 -10.62 2.96
N HIS A 508 52.39 -11.76 3.59
CA HIS A 508 53.36 -12.77 3.18
C HIS A 508 52.63 -13.98 2.62
N TRP A 509 53.04 -14.48 1.45
CA TRP A 509 52.50 -15.70 0.89
C TRP A 509 53.57 -16.76 0.67
N SER A 510 53.18 -18.03 0.82
CA SER A 510 54.00 -19.19 0.51
C SER A 510 53.24 -20.15 -0.39
N THR A 511 53.95 -20.74 -1.35
CA THR A 511 53.44 -21.86 -2.15
C THR A 511 53.35 -23.15 -1.33
N ASP A 512 54.01 -23.22 -0.18
CA ASP A 512 53.78 -24.29 0.80
C ASP A 512 52.40 -24.09 1.43
N ALA A 513 51.56 -25.12 1.36
CA ALA A 513 50.21 -25.08 1.90
C ALA A 513 50.18 -25.21 3.44
N ARG A 514 51.34 -25.44 4.08
CA ARG A 514 51.48 -25.54 5.53
C ARG A 514 51.44 -24.16 6.18
N GLN A 515 50.53 -24.03 7.14
CA GLN A 515 50.48 -22.92 8.09
C GLN A 515 51.24 -23.38 9.32
N ASP A 516 52.57 -23.29 9.27
CA ASP A 516 53.44 -23.76 10.33
C ASP A 516 54.17 -22.62 11.03
N ALA A 517 54.77 -22.94 12.18
CA ALA A 517 55.49 -21.97 13.00
C ALA A 517 56.67 -21.34 12.25
N TRP A 518 57.28 -22.05 11.29
CA TRP A 518 58.40 -21.55 10.52
C TRP A 518 57.96 -20.44 9.57
N PHE A 519 56.88 -20.64 8.83
CA PHE A 519 56.35 -19.61 7.95
C PHE A 519 55.89 -18.37 8.74
N SER A 520 55.23 -18.56 9.88
CA SER A 520 54.89 -17.45 10.77
C SER A 520 56.12 -16.69 11.26
N ALA A 521 57.18 -17.39 11.70
CA ALA A 521 58.44 -16.77 12.13
C ALA A 521 59.14 -16.01 10.99
N CYS A 522 59.20 -16.57 9.78
CA CYS A 522 59.79 -15.91 8.61
C CYS A 522 59.05 -14.62 8.25
N SER A 523 57.71 -14.64 8.28
CA SER A 523 56.91 -13.44 8.00
C SER A 523 57.16 -12.33 9.02
N LEU A 524 57.19 -12.67 10.31
CA LEU A 524 57.50 -11.74 11.40
C LEU A 524 58.90 -11.16 11.26
N HIS A 525 59.90 -12.01 11.01
CA HIS A 525 61.27 -11.57 10.78
C HIS A 525 61.35 -10.60 9.60
N SER A 526 60.71 -10.92 8.48
CA SER A 526 60.66 -10.03 7.31
C SER A 526 60.02 -8.68 7.62
N VAL A 527 58.91 -8.63 8.38
CA VAL A 527 58.31 -7.36 8.81
C VAL A 527 59.27 -6.55 9.65
N ILE A 528 59.84 -7.16 10.69
CA ILE A 528 60.73 -6.50 11.63
C ILE A 528 61.97 -5.98 10.89
N GLU A 529 62.52 -6.74 9.94
CA GLU A 529 63.69 -6.34 9.16
C GLU A 529 63.44 -5.13 8.26
N ASN A 530 62.25 -5.03 7.68
CA ASN A 530 61.89 -3.95 6.75
C ASN A 530 61.32 -2.69 7.42
N LEU A 531 61.34 -2.60 8.76
CA LEU A 531 60.97 -1.37 9.45
C LEU A 531 62.04 -0.29 9.25
N ASP A 532 61.65 0.85 8.66
CA ASP A 532 62.52 2.03 8.50
C ASP A 532 63.07 2.52 9.85
N ILE A 533 62.23 2.47 10.89
CA ILE A 533 62.60 2.81 12.27
C ILE A 533 62.38 1.57 13.14
N LYS A 534 63.46 1.09 13.75
CA LYS A 534 63.43 -0.10 14.62
C LYS A 534 62.88 0.30 15.99
N PRO A 535 61.75 -0.28 16.45
CA PRO A 535 61.26 -0.07 17.80
C PRO A 535 62.21 -0.73 18.83
N LYS A 536 62.25 -0.18 20.04
CA LYS A 536 63.01 -0.76 21.17
C LYS A 536 62.35 -2.03 21.70
N TRP A 537 61.02 -2.13 21.61
CA TRP A 537 60.28 -3.32 22.00
C TRP A 537 59.05 -3.53 21.11
N ILE A 538 58.64 -4.78 20.99
CA ILE A 538 57.54 -5.20 20.12
C ILE A 538 56.57 -6.07 20.91
N SER A 539 55.28 -5.76 20.82
CA SER A 539 54.20 -6.64 21.27
C SER A 539 53.64 -7.40 20.08
N ILE A 540 53.55 -8.73 20.20
CA ILE A 540 53.01 -9.60 19.15
C ILE A 540 51.73 -10.25 19.67
N ILE A 541 50.64 -10.11 18.93
CA ILE A 541 49.35 -10.77 19.18
C ILE A 541 49.08 -11.71 18.02
N SER A 542 48.98 -13.01 18.32
CA SER A 542 48.72 -14.08 17.36
C SER A 542 47.63 -15.00 17.90
N ASP A 543 46.69 -15.37 17.03
CA ASP A 543 45.67 -16.39 17.30
C ASP A 543 46.15 -17.83 16.98
N ASN A 544 47.30 -17.94 16.28
CA ASN A 544 47.91 -19.20 15.85
C ASN A 544 48.74 -19.91 16.91
#